data_AF-A0A3B6HZ60-F1
#
_entry.id   AF-A0A3B6HZ60-F1
#
_cell.length_a   1.000
_cell.length_b   1.000
_cell.length_c   1.000
_cell.angle_alpha   90.00
_cell.angle_beta   90.00
_cell.angle_gamma   90.00
#
_symmetry.space_group_name_H-M   'P 1'
#
loop_
_entity.id
_entity.type
_entity.pdbx_description
1 polymer ?
#
loop_
_entity_poly.entity_id
_entity_poly.type
_entity_poly.pdbx_seq_one_letter_code
_entity_poly.pdbx_strand_id
1 'polypeptide(L)'
;MAGGPIKLWNEWATQILVLLSFALQIFLFLFARTRRRGPSAVLKILLWLAYLMADSTAAYTLGHLSISSSPREQKLAVFWAPFLLVHLGSQDTITAYALEDNKLWPRHLLNLSVQAFGVAYVLYKHIAEIPTLLGLATSLMFGVGLSKYGERIWALKCAILDSIRSSIRKPHALPTYSDELHPRGPRRAKERDEEELLLFSHDMLPLCKGAMADSPVDLFRFRIATGVILSKFYVRSWEWKTTLRVVEMELSLMYDIIYTKAVVMIHTWYGYLFRLVSLLATVGASVLFQLSGNKIGYSRLDVAIT
;
A
#
# COMPACT_ATOMS: atom_id res chain seq x y z
N MET A 1 20.30 -43.14 7.96
CA MET A 1 19.28 -42.40 7.21
C MET A 1 18.85 -41.18 8.04
N ALA A 2 19.48 -40.02 7.90
CA ALA A 2 19.09 -38.80 8.63
C ALA A 2 19.54 -37.50 7.91
N GLY A 3 19.61 -37.52 6.58
CA GLY A 3 20.02 -36.36 5.77
C GLY A 3 18.88 -35.66 5.03
N GLY A 4 17.63 -36.13 5.19
CA GLY A 4 16.48 -35.69 4.38
C GLY A 4 16.17 -34.19 4.50
N PRO A 5 15.86 -33.65 5.69
CA PRO A 5 15.41 -32.26 5.82
C PRO A 5 16.51 -31.24 5.53
N ILE A 6 17.76 -31.53 5.91
CA ILE A 6 18.90 -30.63 5.66
C ILE A 6 19.28 -30.60 4.17
N LYS A 7 19.23 -31.75 3.48
CA LYS A 7 19.45 -31.78 2.01
C LYS A 7 18.32 -31.07 1.26
N LEU A 8 17.07 -31.31 1.64
CA LEU A 8 15.92 -30.62 1.05
C LEU A 8 16.01 -29.10 1.27
N TRP A 9 16.39 -28.66 2.47
CA TRP A 9 16.62 -27.24 2.76
C TRP A 9 17.75 -26.68 1.88
N ASN A 10 18.90 -27.34 1.81
CA ASN A 10 20.02 -26.86 0.99
C ASN A 10 19.70 -26.78 -0.51
N GLU A 11 18.81 -27.62 -1.02
CA GLU A 11 18.43 -27.64 -2.44
C GLU A 11 17.27 -26.69 -2.78
N TRP A 12 16.32 -26.50 -1.86
CA TRP A 12 15.06 -25.79 -2.12
C TRP A 12 14.85 -24.54 -1.25
N ALA A 13 15.81 -24.16 -0.40
CA ALA A 13 15.67 -23.03 0.54
C ALA A 13 15.14 -21.76 -0.14
N THR A 14 15.71 -21.39 -1.28
CA THR A 14 15.30 -20.18 -2.02
C THR A 14 13.84 -20.26 -2.47
N GLN A 15 13.42 -21.38 -3.04
CA GLN A 15 12.03 -21.59 -3.50
C GLN A 15 11.04 -21.64 -2.32
N ILE A 16 11.40 -22.31 -1.22
CA ILE A 16 10.59 -22.37 -0.01
C ILE A 16 10.39 -20.97 0.57
N LEU A 17 11.46 -20.18 0.65
CA LEU A 17 11.40 -18.84 1.23
C LEU A 17 10.58 -17.86 0.36
N VAL A 18 10.65 -17.99 -0.97
CA VAL A 18 9.82 -17.16 -1.85
C VAL A 18 8.35 -17.54 -1.74
N LEU A 19 8.02 -18.84 -1.73
CA LEU A 19 6.66 -19.31 -1.49
C LEU A 19 6.13 -18.87 -0.13
N LEU A 20 6.99 -18.89 0.91
CA LEU A 20 6.64 -18.38 2.23
C LEU A 20 6.35 -16.87 2.20
N SER A 21 7.19 -16.08 1.52
CA SER A 21 6.97 -14.64 1.34
C SER A 21 5.61 -14.36 0.68
N PHE A 22 5.29 -15.10 -0.39
CA PHE A 22 4.01 -14.99 -1.09
C PHE A 22 2.81 -15.41 -0.21
N ALA A 23 2.94 -16.53 0.52
CA ALA A 23 1.90 -17.00 1.43
C ALA A 23 1.61 -16.00 2.54
N LEU A 24 2.64 -15.38 3.13
CA LEU A 24 2.50 -14.32 4.13
C LEU A 24 1.75 -13.11 3.56
N GLN A 25 2.00 -12.74 2.30
CA GLN A 25 1.31 -11.63 1.65
C GLN A 25 -0.15 -11.93 1.36
N ILE A 26 -0.48 -13.13 0.87
CA ILE A 26 -1.87 -13.56 0.69
C ILE A 26 -2.60 -13.56 2.04
N PHE A 27 -1.95 -14.10 3.08
CA PHE A 27 -2.52 -14.12 4.42
C PHE A 27 -2.84 -12.71 4.91
N LEU A 28 -1.88 -11.78 4.82
CA LEU A 28 -2.10 -10.38 5.19
C LEU A 28 -3.21 -9.75 4.34
N PHE A 29 -3.26 -10.00 3.04
CA PHE A 29 -4.29 -9.46 2.16
C PHE A 29 -5.70 -9.91 2.58
N LEU A 30 -5.89 -11.22 2.82
CA LEU A 30 -7.18 -11.79 3.19
C LEU A 30 -7.67 -11.31 4.57
N PHE A 31 -6.77 -11.28 5.56
CA PHE A 31 -7.14 -11.02 6.95
C PHE A 31 -6.98 -9.55 7.38
N ALA A 32 -6.40 -8.69 6.53
CA ALA A 32 -6.27 -7.26 6.81
C ALA A 32 -7.60 -6.57 7.13
N ARG A 33 -8.65 -6.90 6.37
CA ARG A 33 -9.98 -6.29 6.52
C ARG A 33 -10.65 -6.67 7.84
N THR A 34 -10.33 -7.85 8.37
CA THR A 34 -10.85 -8.37 9.63
C THR A 34 -10.41 -7.51 10.83
N ARG A 35 -9.33 -6.72 10.70
CA ARG A 35 -8.87 -5.80 11.75
C ARG A 35 -9.91 -4.76 12.15
N ARG A 36 -10.74 -4.28 11.21
CA ARG A 36 -11.79 -3.30 11.51
C ARG A 36 -12.94 -3.87 12.33
N ARG A 37 -13.14 -5.19 12.33
CA ARG A 37 -14.31 -5.87 12.94
C ARG A 37 -14.02 -6.49 14.30
N GLY A 38 -12.92 -6.12 14.95
CA GLY A 38 -12.56 -6.64 16.28
C GLY A 38 -12.10 -8.10 16.24
N PRO A 39 -10.89 -8.39 15.70
CA PRO A 39 -10.40 -9.76 15.58
C PRO A 39 -10.07 -10.38 16.95
N SER A 40 -10.09 -11.72 17.01
CA SER A 40 -9.63 -12.49 18.18
C SER A 40 -8.16 -12.19 18.49
N ALA A 41 -7.75 -12.35 19.75
CA ALA A 41 -6.37 -12.08 20.18
C ALA A 41 -5.34 -12.89 19.38
N VAL A 42 -5.65 -14.16 19.08
CA VAL A 42 -4.80 -15.03 18.26
C VAL A 42 -4.62 -14.46 16.85
N LEU A 43 -5.70 -14.02 16.21
CA LEU A 43 -5.62 -13.46 14.85
C LEU A 43 -4.84 -12.14 14.82
N LYS A 44 -4.91 -11.32 15.88
CA LYS A 44 -4.07 -10.13 16.01
C LYS A 44 -2.58 -10.49 16.07
N ILE A 45 -2.21 -11.48 16.90
CA ILE A 45 -0.82 -11.94 17.02
C ILE A 45 -0.32 -12.52 15.70
N LEU A 46 -1.14 -13.34 15.03
CA LEU A 46 -0.79 -13.92 13.72
C LEU A 46 -0.61 -12.84 12.64
N LEU A 47 -1.51 -11.85 12.58
CA LEU A 47 -1.36 -10.71 11.67
C LEU A 47 -0.10 -9.90 11.96
N TRP A 48 0.20 -9.65 13.24
CA TRP A 48 1.38 -8.93 13.65
C TRP A 48 2.67 -9.66 13.28
N LEU A 49 2.74 -10.98 13.54
CA LEU A 49 3.88 -11.82 13.15
C LEU A 49 4.03 -11.88 11.63
N ALA A 50 2.93 -12.06 10.89
CA ALA A 50 2.96 -12.11 9.44
C ALA A 50 3.43 -10.76 8.84
N TYR A 51 2.99 -9.65 9.42
CA TYR A 51 3.42 -8.30 9.03
C TYR A 51 4.93 -8.13 9.23
N LEU A 52 5.46 -8.52 10.40
CA LEU A 52 6.88 -8.42 10.70
C LEU A 52 7.73 -9.35 9.82
N MET A 53 7.27 -10.58 9.60
CA MET A 53 7.98 -11.58 8.81
C MET A 53 7.97 -11.30 7.31
N ALA A 54 6.95 -10.64 6.77
CA ALA A 54 6.81 -10.41 5.33
C ALA A 54 8.00 -9.60 4.77
N ASP A 55 8.33 -8.48 5.40
CA ASP A 55 9.43 -7.62 4.98
C ASP A 55 10.80 -8.29 5.22
N SER A 56 10.97 -8.99 6.35
CA SER A 56 12.22 -9.68 6.69
C SER A 56 12.52 -10.89 5.79
N THR A 57 11.50 -11.70 5.47
CA THR A 57 11.65 -12.89 4.63
C THR A 57 12.07 -12.49 3.22
N ALA A 58 11.43 -11.47 2.65
CA ALA A 58 11.77 -10.98 1.31
C ALA A 58 13.17 -10.36 1.25
N ALA A 59 13.58 -9.61 2.28
CA ALA A 59 14.94 -9.08 2.38
C ALA A 59 16.00 -10.19 2.50
N TYR A 60 15.73 -11.20 3.32
CA TYR A 60 16.63 -12.35 3.49
C TYR A 60 16.78 -13.15 2.19
N THR A 61 15.67 -13.45 1.50
CA THR A 61 15.71 -14.12 0.20
C THR A 61 16.53 -13.36 -0.83
N LEU A 62 16.34 -12.03 -0.89
CA LEU A 62 17.06 -11.20 -1.83
C LEU A 62 18.57 -11.18 -1.53
N GLY A 63 18.94 -11.08 -0.24
CA GLY A 63 20.33 -11.16 0.18
C GLY A 63 20.98 -12.49 -0.17
N HIS A 64 20.27 -13.61 0.05
CA HIS A 64 20.74 -14.93 -0.33
C HIS A 64 20.96 -15.05 -1.85
N LEU A 65 19.99 -14.60 -2.65
CA LEU A 65 20.07 -14.60 -4.11
C LEU A 65 21.21 -13.72 -4.67
N SER A 66 21.58 -12.65 -3.96
CA SER A 66 22.70 -11.78 -4.37
C SER A 66 24.07 -12.41 -4.15
N ILE A 67 24.22 -13.32 -3.18
CA ILE A 67 25.50 -13.93 -2.78
C ILE A 67 25.67 -15.31 -3.44
N SER A 68 24.57 -16.01 -3.74
CA SER A 68 24.60 -17.31 -4.39
C SER A 68 25.36 -17.28 -5.72
N SER A 69 26.27 -18.25 -5.90
CA SER A 69 27.11 -18.37 -7.09
C SER A 69 26.77 -19.57 -7.96
N SER A 70 25.72 -20.33 -7.62
CA SER A 70 25.28 -21.46 -8.43
C SER A 70 24.60 -20.99 -9.72
N PRO A 71 24.90 -21.57 -10.91
CA PRO A 71 24.29 -21.17 -12.18
C PRO A 71 22.76 -21.27 -12.21
N ARG A 72 22.20 -22.24 -11.46
CA ARG A 72 20.74 -22.40 -11.31
C ARG A 72 20.15 -21.26 -10.47
N GLU A 73 20.80 -20.91 -9.37
CA GLU A 73 20.38 -19.83 -8.48
C GLU A 73 20.54 -18.46 -9.14
N GLN A 74 21.55 -18.27 -9.98
CA GLN A 74 21.76 -17.05 -10.76
C GLN A 74 20.62 -16.80 -11.76
N LYS A 75 20.21 -17.82 -12.52
CA LYS A 75 19.04 -17.72 -13.42
C LYS A 75 17.75 -17.41 -12.67
N LEU A 76 17.57 -17.99 -11.49
CA LEU A 76 16.44 -17.72 -10.61
C LEU A 76 16.53 -16.29 -10.04
N ALA A 77 17.70 -15.85 -9.58
CA ALA A 77 17.91 -14.54 -8.96
C ALA A 77 17.50 -13.38 -9.88
N VAL A 78 17.86 -13.48 -11.16
CA VAL A 78 17.48 -12.48 -12.19
C VAL A 78 15.96 -12.28 -12.21
N PHE A 79 15.19 -13.35 -12.13
CA PHE A 79 13.75 -13.30 -12.19
C PHE A 79 13.10 -12.94 -10.83
N TRP A 80 13.53 -13.62 -9.78
CA TRP A 80 12.92 -13.53 -8.46
C TRP A 80 13.26 -12.23 -7.73
N ALA A 81 14.41 -11.61 -8.00
CA ALA A 81 14.83 -10.40 -7.30
C ALA A 81 13.89 -9.19 -7.55
N PRO A 82 13.55 -8.82 -8.81
CA PRO A 82 12.54 -7.78 -9.04
C PRO A 82 11.14 -8.19 -8.59
N PHE A 83 10.78 -9.47 -8.70
CA PHE A 83 9.49 -9.98 -8.24
C PHE A 83 9.32 -9.78 -6.72
N LEU A 84 10.34 -10.13 -5.93
CA LEU A 84 10.38 -9.90 -4.49
C LEU A 84 10.27 -8.39 -4.16
N LEU A 85 10.92 -7.53 -4.94
CA LEU A 85 10.83 -6.07 -4.77
C LEU A 85 9.40 -5.56 -5.02
N VAL A 86 8.72 -6.05 -6.06
CA VAL A 86 7.30 -5.76 -6.33
C VAL A 86 6.42 -6.21 -5.15
N HIS A 87 6.70 -7.40 -4.62
CA HIS A 87 5.97 -8.02 -3.52
C HIS A 87 6.08 -7.20 -2.23
N LEU A 88 7.30 -6.76 -1.88
CA LEU A 88 7.57 -5.85 -0.77
C LEU A 88 6.78 -4.53 -0.87
N GLY A 89 6.58 -4.04 -2.10
CA GLY A 89 5.78 -2.85 -2.39
C GLY A 89 4.26 -3.09 -2.42
N SER A 90 3.77 -4.32 -2.61
CA SER A 90 2.38 -4.62 -2.98
C SER A 90 1.39 -4.80 -1.81
N GLN A 91 1.82 -4.56 -0.56
CA GLN A 91 0.91 -4.56 0.59
C GLN A 91 0.04 -3.30 0.59
N ASP A 92 -1.03 -3.30 -0.21
CA ASP A 92 -1.89 -2.12 -0.39
C ASP A 92 -2.98 -2.01 0.68
N THR A 93 -3.26 -3.12 1.38
CA THR A 93 -4.32 -3.23 2.40
C THR A 93 -3.89 -2.81 3.81
N ILE A 94 -2.60 -2.92 4.15
CA ILE A 94 -2.03 -2.48 5.43
C ILE A 94 -0.71 -1.78 5.17
N THR A 95 -0.68 -0.45 5.26
CA THR A 95 0.58 0.31 5.19
C THR A 95 1.31 0.32 6.52
N ALA A 96 0.55 0.38 7.62
CA ALA A 96 1.06 0.42 8.98
C ALA A 96 0.20 -0.42 9.94
N TYR A 97 0.86 -1.05 10.91
CA TYR A 97 0.18 -1.82 11.95
C TYR A 97 -0.27 -0.90 13.10
N ALA A 98 0.60 0.01 13.54
CA ALA A 98 0.34 1.05 14.52
C ALA A 98 0.56 2.47 13.92
N LEU A 99 0.02 3.51 14.57
CA LEU A 99 0.18 4.89 14.07
C LEU A 99 1.64 5.36 14.17
N GLU A 100 2.37 4.86 15.17
CA GLU A 100 3.79 5.11 15.40
C GLU A 100 4.66 4.57 14.25
N ASP A 101 4.23 3.49 13.59
CA ASP A 101 4.97 2.91 12.46
C ASP A 101 5.05 3.89 11.27
N ASN A 102 4.05 4.78 11.12
CA ASN A 102 4.08 5.82 10.08
C ASN A 102 5.28 6.76 10.25
N LYS A 103 5.75 6.99 11.48
CA LYS A 103 6.94 7.82 11.75
C LYS A 103 8.23 7.14 11.32
N LEU A 104 8.22 5.81 11.15
CA LEU A 104 9.37 5.02 10.73
C LEU A 104 9.56 4.95 9.21
N TRP A 105 8.82 5.74 8.44
CA TRP A 105 8.97 5.84 6.98
C TRP A 105 10.42 6.04 6.49
N PRO A 106 11.36 6.73 7.19
CA PRO A 106 12.74 6.83 6.72
C PRO A 106 13.47 5.49 6.76
N ARG A 107 13.10 4.58 7.67
CA ARG A 107 13.64 3.22 7.72
C ARG A 107 13.17 2.41 6.51
N HIS A 108 11.90 2.54 6.15
CA HIS A 108 11.36 1.91 4.94
C HIS A 108 12.01 2.47 3.67
N LEU A 109 12.35 3.76 3.64
CA LEU A 109 13.12 4.36 2.55
C LEU A 109 14.55 3.79 2.47
N LEU A 110 15.25 3.69 3.60
CA LEU A 110 16.58 3.07 3.62
C LEU A 110 16.53 1.61 3.15
N ASN A 111 15.56 0.84 3.62
CA ASN A 111 15.37 -0.56 3.18
C ASN A 111 15.11 -0.65 1.68
N LEU A 112 14.28 0.24 1.13
CA LEU A 112 14.08 0.32 -0.32
C LEU A 112 15.39 0.61 -1.04
N SER A 113 16.18 1.58 -0.58
CA SER A 113 17.47 1.90 -1.21
C SER A 113 18.40 0.69 -1.22
N VAL A 114 18.58 0.02 -0.08
CA VAL A 114 19.45 -1.17 0.02
C VAL A 114 18.96 -2.30 -0.88
N GLN A 115 17.66 -2.60 -0.88
CA GLN A 115 17.09 -3.64 -1.73
C GLN A 115 17.16 -3.28 -3.22
N ALA A 116 16.92 -2.01 -3.57
CA ALA A 116 17.04 -1.52 -4.93
C ALA A 116 18.47 -1.67 -5.47
N PHE A 117 19.48 -1.32 -4.66
CA PHE A 117 20.89 -1.55 -5.00
C PHE A 117 21.21 -3.03 -5.13
N GLY A 118 20.69 -3.89 -4.24
CA GLY A 118 20.86 -5.34 -4.32
C GLY A 118 20.29 -5.92 -5.62
N VAL A 119 19.05 -5.57 -5.98
CA VAL A 119 18.45 -6.00 -7.24
C VAL A 119 19.23 -5.44 -8.44
N ALA A 120 19.56 -4.15 -8.46
CA ALA A 120 20.32 -3.53 -9.54
C ALA A 120 21.69 -4.18 -9.75
N TYR A 121 22.37 -4.56 -8.66
CA TYR A 121 23.63 -5.29 -8.71
C TYR A 121 23.48 -6.67 -9.35
N VAL A 122 22.45 -7.44 -8.95
CA VAL A 122 22.13 -8.74 -9.56
C VAL A 122 21.85 -8.58 -11.06
N LEU A 123 21.08 -7.57 -11.45
CA LEU A 123 20.80 -7.31 -12.87
C LEU A 123 22.05 -6.94 -13.65
N TYR A 124 22.88 -6.07 -13.08
CA TYR A 124 24.15 -5.66 -13.70
C TYR A 124 25.10 -6.85 -13.88
N LYS A 125 25.26 -7.69 -12.85
CA LYS A 125 26.14 -8.87 -12.88
C LYS A 125 25.74 -9.85 -13.99
N HIS A 126 24.45 -10.00 -14.26
CA HIS A 126 23.94 -11.00 -15.21
C HIS A 126 23.57 -10.42 -16.59
N ILE A 127 23.76 -9.12 -16.82
CA ILE A 127 23.26 -8.44 -18.03
C ILE A 127 23.86 -8.97 -19.34
N ALA A 128 25.10 -9.49 -19.29
CA ALA A 128 25.80 -10.03 -20.45
C ALA A 128 25.42 -11.49 -20.79
N GLU A 129 24.86 -12.23 -19.83
CA GLU A 129 24.49 -13.65 -19.97
C GLU A 129 23.00 -13.86 -20.25
N ILE A 130 22.19 -12.80 -20.06
CA ILE A 130 20.74 -12.84 -20.19
C ILE A 130 20.31 -12.45 -21.62
N PRO A 131 19.36 -13.19 -22.23
CA PRO A 131 18.75 -12.75 -23.49
C PRO A 131 18.02 -11.42 -23.31
N THR A 132 18.17 -10.54 -24.30
CA THR A 132 17.65 -9.15 -24.27
C THR A 132 16.19 -9.03 -23.84
N LEU A 133 15.34 -9.97 -24.26
CA LEU A 133 13.92 -10.00 -23.91
C LEU A 133 13.66 -10.24 -22.41
N LEU A 134 14.41 -11.16 -21.81
CA LEU A 134 14.36 -11.43 -20.37
C LEU A 134 14.93 -10.25 -19.58
N GLY A 135 16.01 -9.65 -20.06
CA GLY A 135 16.57 -8.43 -19.48
C GLY A 135 15.55 -7.30 -19.43
N LEU A 136 14.83 -7.06 -20.54
CA LEU A 136 13.75 -6.07 -20.60
C LEU A 136 12.60 -6.38 -19.64
N ALA A 137 12.11 -7.63 -19.59
CA ALA A 137 11.06 -8.03 -18.66
C ALA A 137 11.45 -7.76 -17.20
N THR A 138 12.69 -8.08 -16.88
CA THR A 138 13.27 -7.95 -15.54
C THR A 138 13.47 -6.50 -15.15
N SER A 139 13.94 -5.64 -16.07
CA SER A 139 14.05 -4.19 -15.87
C SER A 139 12.69 -3.52 -15.70
N LEU A 140 11.66 -3.95 -16.47
CA LEU A 140 10.29 -3.46 -16.30
C LEU A 140 9.76 -3.81 -14.91
N MET A 141 9.91 -5.06 -14.47
CA MET A 141 9.51 -5.49 -13.14
C MET A 141 10.26 -4.75 -12.03
N PHE A 142 11.54 -4.45 -12.23
CA PHE A 142 12.31 -3.63 -11.29
C PHE A 142 11.74 -2.22 -11.15
N GLY A 143 11.41 -1.56 -12.27
CA GLY A 143 10.77 -0.25 -12.27
C GLY A 143 9.39 -0.26 -11.59
N VAL A 144 8.58 -1.30 -11.84
CA VAL A 144 7.30 -1.49 -11.15
C VAL A 144 7.51 -1.66 -9.64
N GLY A 145 8.52 -2.45 -9.23
CA GLY A 145 8.82 -2.71 -7.83
C GLY A 145 9.27 -1.48 -7.07
N LEU A 146 10.21 -0.70 -7.65
CA LEU A 146 10.62 0.59 -7.10
C LEU A 146 9.43 1.52 -6.89
N SER A 147 8.55 1.56 -7.89
CA SER A 147 7.44 2.48 -7.87
C SER A 147 6.39 2.05 -6.82
N LYS A 148 5.99 0.77 -6.76
CA LYS A 148 5.08 0.24 -5.73
C LYS A 148 5.61 0.39 -4.30
N TYR A 149 6.91 0.18 -4.10
CA TYR A 149 7.52 0.42 -2.79
C TYR A 149 7.55 1.93 -2.49
N GLY A 150 7.89 2.77 -3.47
CA GLY A 150 7.82 4.22 -3.37
C GLY A 150 6.45 4.74 -2.94
N GLU A 151 5.36 4.18 -3.50
CA GLU A 151 3.99 4.48 -3.09
C GLU A 151 3.75 4.17 -1.62
N ARG A 152 4.25 3.03 -1.12
CA ARG A 152 4.13 2.66 0.30
C ARG A 152 4.80 3.71 1.18
N ILE A 153 6.02 4.15 0.82
CA ILE A 153 6.76 5.17 1.59
C ILE A 153 6.04 6.51 1.54
N TRP A 154 5.52 6.91 0.37
CA TRP A 154 4.77 8.14 0.21
C TRP A 154 3.49 8.13 1.05
N ALA A 155 2.73 7.04 1.01
CA ALA A 155 1.52 6.87 1.81
C ALA A 155 1.84 6.94 3.31
N LEU A 156 2.90 6.26 3.78
CA LEU A 156 3.36 6.32 5.17
C LEU A 156 3.70 7.76 5.58
N LYS A 157 4.44 8.49 4.74
CA LYS A 157 4.81 9.89 4.98
C LYS A 157 3.56 10.79 5.07
N CYS A 158 2.59 10.61 4.16
CA CYS A 158 1.34 11.37 4.16
C CYS A 158 0.43 11.04 5.36
N ALA A 159 0.49 9.81 5.87
CA ALA A 159 -0.30 9.32 7.01
C ALA A 159 0.21 9.81 8.38
N ILE A 160 1.31 10.56 8.43
CA ILE A 160 1.83 11.18 9.66
C ILE A 160 0.95 12.37 10.02
N LEU A 161 0.53 12.47 11.29
CA LEU A 161 -0.31 13.57 11.79
C LEU A 161 0.29 14.96 11.50
N ASP A 162 1.61 15.13 11.58
CA ASP A 162 2.29 16.38 11.21
C ASP A 162 2.16 16.71 9.70
N SER A 163 2.21 15.69 8.84
CA SER A 163 1.98 15.85 7.40
C SER A 163 0.52 16.20 7.12
N ILE A 164 -0.42 15.58 7.85
CA ILE A 164 -1.85 15.90 7.78
C ILE A 164 -2.08 17.36 8.24
N ARG A 165 -1.51 17.76 9.38
CA ARG A 165 -1.58 19.13 9.92
C ARG A 165 -1.08 20.17 8.93
N SER A 166 0.10 19.94 8.35
CA SER A 166 0.70 20.87 7.39
C SER A 166 -0.09 20.96 6.08
N SER A 167 -0.76 19.87 5.64
CA SER A 167 -1.65 19.89 4.48
C SER A 167 -2.90 20.75 4.71
N ILE A 168 -3.42 20.81 5.94
CA ILE A 168 -4.64 21.57 6.27
C ILE A 168 -4.37 23.08 6.36
N ARG A 169 -3.14 23.45 6.76
CA ARG A 169 -2.74 24.86 6.90
C ARG A 169 -2.73 25.62 5.57
N LYS A 170 -2.78 24.92 4.43
CA LYS A 170 -2.80 25.55 3.09
C LYS A 170 -4.18 26.19 2.81
N PRO A 171 -4.27 27.52 2.59
CA PRO A 171 -5.54 28.25 2.48
C PRO A 171 -6.45 27.82 1.31
N HIS A 172 -5.93 27.12 0.30
CA HIS A 172 -6.65 26.81 -0.94
C HIS A 172 -7.38 25.45 -0.96
N ALA A 173 -7.35 24.67 0.12
CA ALA A 173 -8.00 23.36 0.19
C ALA A 173 -9.44 23.42 0.73
N LEU A 174 -10.23 24.40 0.29
CA LEU A 174 -11.66 24.40 0.51
C LEU A 174 -12.33 23.85 -0.76
N PRO A 175 -13.25 22.87 -0.65
CA PRO A 175 -13.98 22.40 -1.82
C PRO A 175 -14.81 23.55 -2.38
N THR A 176 -14.49 24.01 -3.59
CA THR A 176 -15.34 24.91 -4.39
C THR A 176 -16.68 24.24 -4.77
N TYR A 177 -16.81 22.93 -4.54
CA TYR A 177 -18.04 22.16 -4.78
C TYR A 177 -19.19 22.56 -3.84
N SER A 178 -18.95 23.34 -2.79
CA SER A 178 -20.00 23.78 -1.88
C SER A 178 -21.06 24.68 -2.53
N ASP A 179 -20.78 25.27 -3.70
CA ASP A 179 -21.71 26.13 -4.45
C ASP A 179 -22.75 25.35 -5.29
N GLU A 180 -22.50 24.08 -5.65
CA GLU A 180 -23.40 23.31 -6.52
C GLU A 180 -24.42 22.45 -5.75
N LEU A 181 -24.27 22.30 -4.43
CA LEU A 181 -25.28 21.62 -3.62
C LEU A 181 -26.45 22.58 -3.39
N HIS A 182 -27.43 22.55 -4.30
CA HIS A 182 -28.67 23.29 -4.18
C HIS A 182 -29.26 23.14 -2.76
N PRO A 183 -29.69 24.24 -2.10
CA PRO A 183 -30.35 24.18 -0.81
C PRO A 183 -31.72 23.52 -0.98
N ARG A 184 -31.77 22.19 -0.93
CA ARG A 184 -33.03 21.49 -0.69
C ARG A 184 -33.37 21.71 0.78
N GLY A 185 -34.59 22.19 1.01
CA GLY A 185 -35.08 22.65 2.30
C GLY A 185 -34.97 21.62 3.44
N PRO A 186 -35.50 21.94 4.63
CA PRO A 186 -35.27 21.18 5.85
C PRO A 186 -35.87 19.76 5.75
N ARG A 187 -35.09 18.79 5.26
CA ARG A 187 -35.40 17.36 5.33
C ARG A 187 -34.84 16.76 6.60
N ARG A 188 -35.58 15.81 7.17
CA ARG A 188 -35.10 15.05 8.33
C ARG A 188 -33.90 14.21 7.92
N ALA A 189 -32.93 14.09 8.82
CA ALA A 189 -31.72 13.30 8.60
C ALA A 189 -31.96 11.80 8.30
N LYS A 190 -33.17 11.29 8.62
CA LYS A 190 -33.61 9.91 8.33
C LYS A 190 -34.10 9.71 6.89
N GLU A 191 -34.41 10.78 6.17
CA GLU A 191 -34.84 10.79 4.77
C GLU A 191 -33.68 11.06 3.79
N ARG A 192 -32.47 11.26 4.31
CA ARG A 192 -31.26 11.39 3.50
C ARG A 192 -30.72 10.02 3.13
N ASP A 193 -30.40 9.86 1.85
CA ASP A 193 -29.71 8.69 1.33
C ASP A 193 -28.31 8.57 1.93
N GLU A 194 -27.80 7.34 2.06
CA GLU A 194 -26.48 7.08 2.65
C GLU A 194 -25.35 7.79 1.89
N GLU A 195 -25.52 7.99 0.58
CA GLU A 195 -24.59 8.73 -0.27
C GLU A 195 -24.51 10.21 0.13
N GLU A 196 -25.63 10.85 0.47
CA GLU A 196 -25.64 12.24 0.94
C GLU A 196 -24.94 12.37 2.30
N LEU A 197 -25.09 11.37 3.18
CA LEU A 197 -24.38 11.32 4.46
C LEU A 197 -22.87 11.11 4.26
N LEU A 198 -22.47 10.24 3.32
CA LEU A 198 -21.06 10.03 2.98
C LEU A 198 -20.43 11.28 2.36
N LEU A 199 -21.13 11.97 1.45
CA LEU A 199 -20.68 13.22 0.86
C LEU A 199 -20.51 14.30 1.93
N PHE A 200 -21.46 14.40 2.85
CA PHE A 200 -21.38 15.30 3.99
C PHE A 200 -20.19 14.98 4.91
N SER A 201 -19.97 13.70 5.25
CA SER A 201 -18.80 13.26 6.03
C SER A 201 -17.48 13.58 5.32
N HIS A 202 -17.42 13.45 3.99
CA HIS A 202 -16.24 13.82 3.21
C HIS A 202 -15.98 15.33 3.26
N ASP A 203 -17.02 16.16 3.19
CA ASP A 203 -16.90 17.62 3.30
C ASP A 203 -16.46 18.07 4.71
N MET A 204 -16.87 17.34 5.76
CA MET A 204 -16.50 17.60 7.14
C MET A 204 -15.16 16.97 7.55
N LEU A 205 -14.63 16.01 6.77
CA LEU A 205 -13.37 15.33 7.01
C LEU A 205 -12.17 16.25 7.33
N PRO A 206 -12.01 17.44 6.70
CA PRO A 206 -10.94 18.38 7.07
C PRO A 206 -11.02 18.88 8.52
N LEU A 207 -12.22 18.96 9.12
CA LEU A 207 -12.41 19.30 10.53
C LEU A 207 -11.93 18.17 11.43
N CYS A 208 -12.34 16.93 11.12
CA CYS A 208 -11.91 15.73 11.83
C CYS A 208 -10.37 15.56 11.79
N LYS A 209 -9.77 15.76 10.60
CA LYS A 209 -8.31 15.79 10.45
C LYS A 209 -7.63 16.87 11.30
N GLY A 210 -8.22 18.07 11.35
CA GLY A 210 -7.70 19.19 12.14
C GLY A 210 -7.74 18.91 13.63
N ALA A 211 -8.84 18.31 14.11
CA ALA A 211 -9.00 17.92 15.51
C ALA A 211 -8.04 16.80 15.92
N MET A 212 -7.89 15.75 15.11
CA MET A 212 -6.95 14.65 15.39
C MET A 212 -5.48 15.07 15.35
N ALA A 213 -5.16 16.08 14.55
CA ALA A 213 -3.79 16.55 14.39
C ALA A 213 -3.48 17.76 15.30
N ASP A 214 -4.24 18.03 16.37
CA ASP A 214 -4.07 19.19 17.28
C ASP A 214 -3.80 20.52 16.53
N SER A 215 -4.58 20.79 15.48
CA SER A 215 -4.48 22.06 14.75
C SER A 215 -5.05 23.21 15.59
N PRO A 216 -4.43 24.42 15.61
CA PRO A 216 -4.88 25.52 16.45
C PRO A 216 -6.33 25.92 16.16
N VAL A 217 -7.09 26.08 17.24
CA VAL A 217 -8.54 26.36 17.27
C VAL A 217 -8.91 27.63 16.49
N ASP A 218 -8.00 28.57 16.30
CA ASP A 218 -8.26 29.82 15.57
C ASP A 218 -8.42 29.60 14.05
N LEU A 219 -7.73 28.62 13.47
CA LEU A 219 -7.92 28.23 12.06
C LEU A 219 -9.27 27.53 11.85
N PHE A 220 -9.72 26.82 12.88
CA PHE A 220 -11.04 26.20 12.98
C PHE A 220 -12.15 27.25 13.12
N ARG A 221 -11.93 28.26 13.98
CA ARG A 221 -12.83 29.39 14.20
C ARG A 221 -12.98 30.27 12.94
N PHE A 222 -11.89 30.55 12.23
CA PHE A 222 -11.91 31.28 10.95
C PHE A 222 -12.66 30.52 9.85
N ARG A 223 -12.50 29.18 9.77
CA ARG A 223 -13.25 28.31 8.82
C ARG A 223 -14.74 28.20 9.11
N ILE A 224 -15.15 28.26 10.39
CA ILE A 224 -16.55 28.31 10.80
C ILE A 224 -17.15 29.71 10.56
N ALA A 225 -16.37 30.77 10.80
CA ALA A 225 -16.81 32.16 10.71
C ALA A 225 -16.95 32.70 9.27
N THR A 226 -16.25 32.13 8.28
CA THR A 226 -16.31 32.56 6.85
C THR A 226 -17.55 32.07 6.08
N GLY A 227 -18.59 31.58 6.76
CA GLY A 227 -19.96 31.52 6.22
C GLY A 227 -20.39 30.24 5.47
N VAL A 228 -19.46 29.34 5.13
CA VAL A 228 -19.80 28.08 4.43
C VAL A 228 -20.40 27.03 5.39
N ILE A 229 -19.92 26.99 6.63
CA ILE A 229 -20.38 26.03 7.63
C ILE A 229 -21.63 26.56 8.33
N LEU A 230 -21.67 27.82 8.78
CA LEU A 230 -22.78 28.35 9.57
C LEU A 230 -24.15 28.34 8.85
N SER A 231 -24.17 28.47 7.52
CA SER A 231 -25.42 28.38 6.72
C SER A 231 -25.90 26.93 6.52
N LYS A 232 -24.99 25.95 6.43
CA LYS A 232 -25.30 24.51 6.33
C LYS A 232 -25.48 23.82 7.69
N PHE A 233 -24.95 24.41 8.76
CA PHE A 233 -24.98 23.93 10.15
C PHE A 233 -26.26 24.41 10.86
N TYR A 234 -27.44 24.16 10.28
CA TYR A 234 -28.69 24.09 11.05
C TYR A 234 -28.67 22.81 11.93
N VAL A 235 -27.69 22.75 12.84
CA VAL A 235 -27.43 21.64 13.77
C VAL A 235 -28.47 21.57 14.90
N ARG A 236 -29.49 22.44 14.88
CA ARG A 236 -30.60 22.40 15.83
C ARG A 236 -31.59 21.23 15.61
N SER A 237 -31.47 20.43 14.54
CA SER A 237 -32.48 19.40 14.19
C SER A 237 -31.97 17.97 13.92
N TRP A 238 -30.68 17.68 14.13
CA TRP A 238 -30.14 16.36 13.85
C TRP A 238 -30.42 15.39 15.00
N GLU A 239 -30.93 14.20 14.66
CA GLU A 239 -31.06 13.09 15.62
C GLU A 239 -29.68 12.55 15.98
N TRP A 240 -29.45 12.26 17.27
CA TRP A 240 -28.16 11.78 17.78
C TRP A 240 -27.60 10.57 17.00
N LYS A 241 -28.48 9.67 16.52
CA LYS A 241 -28.12 8.50 15.72
C LYS A 241 -27.46 8.88 14.40
N THR A 242 -27.97 9.89 13.72
CA THR A 242 -27.41 10.33 12.44
C THR A 242 -26.09 11.04 12.65
N THR A 243 -25.97 11.85 13.70
CA THR A 243 -24.70 12.48 14.06
C THR A 243 -23.62 11.44 14.37
N LEU A 244 -23.96 10.39 15.14
CA LEU A 244 -23.04 9.29 15.38
C LEU A 244 -22.65 8.54 14.11
N ARG A 245 -23.60 8.32 13.19
CA ARG A 245 -23.32 7.68 11.90
C ARG A 245 -22.35 8.50 11.05
N VAL A 246 -22.51 9.83 11.00
CA VAL A 246 -21.56 10.72 10.31
C VAL A 246 -20.18 10.66 10.95
N VAL A 247 -20.11 10.68 12.28
CA VAL A 247 -18.84 10.55 13.03
C VAL A 247 -18.19 9.19 12.77
N GLU A 248 -18.97 8.10 12.72
CA GLU A 248 -18.48 6.76 12.38
C GLU A 248 -17.92 6.71 10.95
N MET A 249 -18.60 7.32 9.98
CA MET A 249 -18.11 7.45 8.60
C MET A 249 -16.81 8.26 8.54
N GLU A 250 -16.72 9.39 9.25
CA GLU A 250 -15.50 10.19 9.34
C GLU A 250 -14.33 9.43 9.98
N LEU A 251 -14.58 8.70 11.07
CA LEU A 251 -13.59 7.83 11.72
C LEU A 251 -13.14 6.71 10.80
N SER A 252 -14.04 6.12 10.02
CA SER A 252 -13.68 5.11 9.01
C SER A 252 -12.81 5.71 7.91
N LEU A 253 -13.11 6.93 7.44
CA LEU A 253 -12.27 7.64 6.47
C LEU A 253 -10.89 7.96 7.05
N MET A 254 -10.83 8.40 8.31
CA MET A 254 -9.57 8.65 9.01
C MET A 254 -8.73 7.39 9.19
N TYR A 255 -9.37 6.27 9.56
CA TYR A 255 -8.71 4.97 9.61
C TYR A 255 -8.11 4.62 8.23
N ASP A 256 -8.84 4.90 7.15
CA ASP A 256 -8.39 4.59 5.81
C ASP A 256 -7.22 5.47 5.37
N ILE A 257 -7.20 6.73 5.79
CA ILE A 257 -6.06 7.65 5.57
C ILE A 257 -4.81 7.21 6.33
N ILE A 258 -4.97 6.78 7.58
CA ILE A 258 -3.83 6.51 8.48
C ILE A 258 -3.22 5.14 8.21
N TYR A 259 -4.04 4.15 7.88
CA TYR A 259 -3.64 2.74 7.86
C TYR A 259 -3.69 2.06 6.50
N THR A 260 -4.21 2.73 5.47
CA THR A 260 -4.28 2.16 4.11
C THR A 260 -3.59 3.06 3.10
N LYS A 261 -3.02 2.43 2.07
CA LYS A 261 -2.44 3.11 0.92
C LYS A 261 -3.51 3.78 0.04
N ALA A 262 -4.77 3.35 0.20
CA ALA A 262 -5.87 3.59 -0.71
C ALA A 262 -6.34 5.04 -0.72
N VAL A 263 -6.47 5.72 0.42
CA VAL A 263 -7.10 7.06 0.43
C VAL A 263 -6.22 8.14 -0.17
N VAL A 264 -4.90 8.08 0.07
CA VAL A 264 -3.97 9.10 -0.45
C VAL A 264 -3.87 9.02 -1.98
N MET A 265 -3.96 7.82 -2.57
CA MET A 265 -3.81 7.63 -4.02
C MET A 265 -5.13 7.56 -4.79
N ILE A 266 -6.23 7.05 -4.23
CA ILE A 266 -7.51 6.93 -4.93
C ILE A 266 -8.14 8.32 -5.15
N HIS A 267 -7.89 9.29 -4.28
CA HIS A 267 -8.40 10.66 -4.47
C HIS A 267 -7.61 11.48 -5.50
N THR A 268 -6.62 10.90 -6.19
CA THR A 268 -5.83 11.59 -7.20
C THR A 268 -5.79 10.79 -8.51
N TRP A 269 -6.13 11.42 -9.64
CA TRP A 269 -6.08 10.80 -10.99
C TRP A 269 -4.73 10.11 -11.30
N TYR A 270 -3.63 10.66 -10.76
CA TYR A 270 -2.29 10.07 -10.84
C TYR A 270 -2.21 8.65 -10.27
N GLY A 271 -2.93 8.32 -9.20
CA GLY A 271 -2.93 6.97 -8.61
C GLY A 271 -3.64 5.93 -9.48
N TYR A 272 -4.71 6.33 -10.16
CA TYR A 272 -5.39 5.45 -11.12
C TYR A 272 -4.52 5.18 -12.36
N LEU A 273 -3.93 6.24 -12.93
CA LEU A 273 -2.99 6.13 -14.03
C LEU A 273 -1.81 5.23 -13.66
N PHE A 274 -1.26 5.41 -12.46
CA PHE A 274 -0.14 4.61 -11.99
C PHE A 274 -0.50 3.11 -11.87
N ARG A 275 -1.68 2.78 -11.31
CA ARG A 275 -2.16 1.39 -11.25
C ARG A 275 -2.31 0.77 -12.64
N LEU A 276 -2.84 1.53 -13.59
CA LEU A 276 -2.97 1.09 -14.98
C LEU A 276 -1.60 0.82 -15.61
N VAL A 277 -0.66 1.75 -15.47
CA VAL A 277 0.71 1.59 -15.98
C VAL A 277 1.41 0.41 -15.32
N SER A 278 1.28 0.24 -14.00
CA SER A 278 1.84 -0.91 -13.29
C SER A 278 1.25 -2.22 -13.78
N LEU A 279 -0.06 -2.29 -14.04
CA LEU A 279 -0.72 -3.50 -14.54
C LEU A 279 -0.28 -3.82 -15.98
N LEU A 280 -0.22 -2.81 -16.85
CA LEU A 280 0.28 -2.96 -18.21
C LEU A 280 1.75 -3.42 -18.22
N ALA A 281 2.57 -2.88 -17.32
CA ALA A 281 3.96 -3.27 -17.17
C ALA A 281 4.13 -4.70 -16.66
N THR A 282 3.31 -5.15 -15.70
CA THR A 282 3.37 -6.56 -15.22
C THR A 282 2.87 -7.54 -16.27
N VAL A 283 1.81 -7.19 -17.01
CA VAL A 283 1.34 -8.00 -18.15
C VAL A 283 2.39 -8.05 -19.25
N GLY A 284 2.97 -6.90 -19.60
CA GLY A 284 4.06 -6.81 -20.57
C GLY A 284 5.26 -7.67 -20.17
N ALA A 285 5.72 -7.57 -18.92
CA ALA A 285 6.81 -8.38 -18.40
C ALA A 285 6.50 -9.89 -18.45
N SER A 286 5.26 -10.29 -18.14
CA SER A 286 4.82 -11.69 -18.20
C SER A 286 4.84 -12.23 -19.64
N VAL A 287 4.38 -11.44 -20.60
CA VAL A 287 4.42 -11.80 -22.03
C VAL A 287 5.86 -11.91 -22.52
N LEU A 288 6.71 -10.93 -22.20
CA LEU A 288 8.14 -10.95 -22.53
C LEU A 288 8.84 -12.19 -21.93
N PHE A 289 8.46 -12.57 -20.72
CA PHE A 289 8.97 -13.76 -20.06
C PHE A 289 8.55 -15.05 -20.79
N GLN A 290 7.27 -15.20 -21.15
CA GLN A 290 6.80 -16.38 -21.89
C GLN A 290 7.47 -16.52 -23.27
N LEU A 291 7.62 -15.39 -23.98
CA LEU A 291 8.31 -15.34 -25.27
C LEU A 291 9.81 -15.69 -25.15
N SER A 292 10.43 -15.36 -24.02
CA SER A 292 11.81 -15.73 -23.71
C SER A 292 11.93 -17.20 -23.28
N GLY A 293 10.96 -17.70 -22.51
CA GLY A 293 10.90 -19.07 -22.00
C GLY A 293 10.90 -20.13 -23.10
N ASN A 294 10.20 -19.84 -24.21
CA ASN A 294 10.18 -20.70 -25.39
C ASN A 294 11.54 -20.88 -26.08
N LYS A 295 12.52 -20.00 -25.81
CA LYS A 295 13.86 -20.05 -26.41
C LYS A 295 14.93 -20.69 -25.53
N ILE A 296 14.70 -20.82 -24.21
CA ILE A 296 15.78 -21.06 -23.23
C ILE A 296 15.64 -22.39 -22.46
N GLY A 297 14.55 -23.14 -22.67
CA GLY A 297 14.39 -24.44 -22.02
C GLY A 297 14.28 -24.34 -20.50
N TYR A 298 13.51 -23.38 -19.99
CA TYR A 298 13.16 -23.33 -18.56
C TYR A 298 12.39 -24.59 -18.14
N SER A 299 12.56 -25.02 -16.89
CA SER A 299 11.70 -26.07 -16.33
C SER A 299 10.27 -25.53 -16.27
N ARG A 300 9.26 -26.35 -16.65
CA ARG A 300 7.84 -25.94 -16.63
C ARG A 300 7.38 -25.44 -15.25
N LEU A 301 8.06 -25.85 -14.19
CA LEU A 301 7.77 -25.46 -12.81
C LEU A 301 8.11 -24.00 -12.53
N ASP A 302 9.24 -23.49 -13.02
CA ASP A 302 9.64 -22.08 -12.81
C ASP A 302 8.72 -21.11 -13.59
N VAL A 303 8.21 -21.55 -14.74
CA VAL A 303 7.21 -20.81 -15.53
C VAL A 303 5.82 -20.86 -14.89
N ALA A 304 5.42 -21.99 -14.30
CA ALA A 304 4.10 -22.15 -13.67
C ALA A 304 3.96 -21.40 -12.33
N ILE A 305 5.09 -21.11 -11.67
CA ILE A 305 5.11 -20.32 -10.44
C ILE A 305 5.01 -18.81 -10.73
N THR A 306 5.30 -18.39 -11.98
CA THR A 306 5.32 -16.99 -12.45
C THR A 306 3.96 -16.55 -12.99
#